data_AF-W6L3L5-F1
#
_entry.id   AF-W6L3L5-F1
#
_cell.length_a   1.000
_cell.length_b   1.000
_cell.length_c   1.000
_cell.angle_alpha   90.00
_cell.angle_beta   90.00
_cell.angle_gamma   90.00
#
_symmetry.space_group_name_H-M   'P 1'
#
loop_
_entity.id
_entity.type
_entity.pdbx_description
1 polymer ?
#
loop_
_entity_poly.entity_id
_entity_poly.type
_entity_poly.pdbx_seq_one_letter_code
_entity_poly.pdbx_strand_id
1 'polypeptide(L)'
;MGKPGKKSGKGMLAPTNPSRRTDPTKTNLRDQRTIRRLKMYVSKIKRDEKGNIIKGSVLKASDRVQTQMARISPDRRWFGNTRTIEQDALQKFREVMQAKHKDPYSIIIKQSKLPLSLLETPKNEEGSIRQEMQWEKTFGDKATRKRARLSAVDIETLASEASAKEESYISGKQETDRNRMKNTIEVKADKSKNGIVFTKGQSNRIWSELYKVIDSSDVILYVLDARDPLGTRSTFLEDYMQREKKYKHFVLVLNKCDLIPLWATARWLQILSKDYPTIAFHASVNHPFGKGNVISLLRQFSKLHNTTHRGSKRTKTPISVGIIGYPNVGKSSLINTLRRKSVCKVAPIPGETKVWQYVALTRSIFLIDCPGVIYDKESNNEVQAVLKGVVRIERLGNADKTEIIDTVLQIVKPKDIVATYQVNKWCDANDFIEQLAKLRGKLVSGGVPDVEAASRMVLYDWQRGRLPWFNAPPFESNKDYRDALEQPHDIQMKHIEHYSTFNIAELTITHAGLESSDYVDEIDETKDWTSKKRKVESKKMSQNSEATVATYINEKEEQRKKDKRREKRRAARELDGDHANGVSDADDDALWDRFLKAANA
;
A
#
# COMPACT_ATOMS: atom_id res chain seq x y z
N MET A 1 7.77 51.96 33.71
CA MET A 1 6.83 51.14 34.51
C MET A 1 5.46 51.20 33.83
N GLY A 2 5.21 50.36 32.82
CA GLY A 2 3.90 50.29 32.17
C GLY A 2 2.89 49.62 33.09
N LYS A 3 1.70 50.22 33.27
CA LYS A 3 0.65 49.68 34.14
C LYS A 3 0.35 48.21 33.75
N PRO A 4 0.41 47.26 34.70
CA PRO A 4 0.06 45.89 34.42
C PRO A 4 -1.40 45.86 33.95
N GLY A 5 -1.63 45.21 32.81
CA GLY A 5 -2.97 45.09 32.24
C GLY A 5 -3.95 44.66 33.33
N LYS A 6 -5.09 45.37 33.43
CA LYS A 6 -6.21 45.00 34.30
C LYS A 6 -6.36 43.49 34.24
N LYS A 7 -6.32 42.83 35.40
CA LYS A 7 -6.65 41.41 35.58
C LYS A 7 -8.03 41.15 34.96
N SER A 8 -8.09 40.87 33.66
CA SER A 8 -9.28 40.34 33.01
C SER A 8 -9.44 38.93 33.58
N GLY A 9 -10.51 38.72 34.35
CA GLY A 9 -10.68 37.58 35.23
C GLY A 9 -10.22 36.25 34.64
N LYS A 10 -9.43 35.51 35.42
CA LYS A 10 -9.37 34.06 35.34
C LYS A 10 -10.82 33.55 35.45
N GLY A 11 -11.46 33.22 34.33
CA GLY A 11 -12.80 32.60 34.34
C GLY A 11 -13.75 33.02 33.22
N MET A 12 -13.57 34.17 32.55
CA MET A 12 -14.48 34.55 31.46
C MET A 12 -14.05 33.93 30.13
N LEU A 13 -14.76 32.87 29.72
CA LEU A 13 -14.61 32.27 28.39
C LEU A 13 -14.76 33.34 27.29
N ALA A 14 -13.92 33.27 26.27
CA ALA A 14 -13.98 34.20 25.14
C ALA A 14 -15.39 34.21 24.52
N PRO A 15 -15.96 35.39 24.20
CA PRO A 15 -17.34 35.50 23.71
C PRO A 15 -17.54 34.70 22.42
N THR A 16 -18.45 33.73 22.46
CA THR A 16 -18.75 32.80 21.35
C THR A 16 -19.89 33.30 20.46
N ASN A 17 -20.23 34.59 20.49
CA ASN A 17 -21.25 35.15 19.60
C ASN A 17 -20.65 35.39 18.19
N PRO A 18 -21.16 34.75 17.11
CA PRO A 18 -20.69 34.99 15.75
C PRO A 18 -20.86 36.44 15.31
N SER A 19 -21.90 37.13 15.79
CA SER A 19 -22.23 38.49 15.36
C SER A 19 -21.56 39.57 16.22
N ARG A 20 -20.55 39.20 17.03
CA ARG A 20 -19.81 40.18 17.85
C ARG A 20 -19.00 41.13 16.96
N ARG A 21 -18.92 42.41 17.33
CA ARG A 21 -17.94 43.34 16.76
C ARG A 21 -16.54 42.91 17.22
N THR A 22 -15.61 42.74 16.29
CA THR A 22 -14.22 42.36 16.57
C THR A 22 -13.32 43.56 16.38
N ASP A 23 -12.63 43.99 17.45
CA ASP A 23 -11.55 44.99 17.33
C ASP A 23 -10.39 44.37 16.53
N PRO A 24 -9.93 45.00 15.43
CA PRO A 24 -8.84 44.47 14.60
C PRO A 24 -7.49 44.39 15.35
N THR A 25 -7.36 45.08 16.49
CA THR A 25 -6.16 45.08 17.34
C THR A 25 -6.10 43.92 18.34
N LYS A 26 -7.20 43.18 18.55
CA LYS A 26 -7.27 42.04 19.49
C LYS A 26 -7.18 40.70 18.77
N THR A 27 -5.96 40.21 18.56
CA THR A 27 -5.65 38.96 17.83
C THR A 27 -5.96 37.67 18.61
N ASN A 28 -6.21 37.73 19.93
CA ASN A 28 -6.43 36.55 20.78
C ASN A 28 -7.83 35.92 20.65
N LEU A 29 -8.75 36.50 19.86
CA LEU A 29 -10.14 36.08 19.80
C LEU A 29 -10.44 35.31 18.50
N ARG A 30 -11.31 34.30 18.58
CA ARG A 30 -11.69 33.47 17.41
C ARG A 30 -12.52 34.27 16.39
N ASP A 31 -12.23 34.07 15.11
CA ASP A 31 -13.01 34.67 14.01
C ASP A 31 -14.47 34.18 13.97
N GLN A 32 -15.35 35.00 13.39
CA GLN A 32 -16.76 34.67 13.19
C GLN A 32 -16.95 33.31 12.49
N ARG A 33 -16.17 33.01 11.45
CA ARG A 33 -16.23 31.72 10.71
C ARG A 33 -15.88 30.54 11.62
N THR A 34 -14.84 30.69 12.45
CA THR A 34 -14.40 29.68 13.41
C THR A 34 -15.47 29.44 14.48
N ILE A 35 -16.09 30.51 14.98
CA ILE A 35 -17.20 30.42 15.94
C ILE A 35 -18.39 29.67 15.33
N ARG A 36 -18.81 30.02 14.11
CA ARG A 36 -19.93 29.34 13.42
C ARG A 36 -19.63 27.85 13.23
N ARG A 37 -18.42 27.49 12.79
CA ARG A 37 -17.99 26.10 12.64
C ARG A 37 -18.03 25.33 13.97
N LEU A 38 -17.49 25.91 15.04
CA LEU A 38 -17.48 25.25 16.35
C LEU A 38 -18.89 25.09 16.94
N LYS A 39 -19.80 26.04 16.68
CA LYS A 39 -21.20 25.93 17.09
C LYS A 39 -21.92 24.74 16.45
N MET A 40 -21.50 24.28 15.27
CA MET A 40 -22.06 23.10 14.60
C MET A 40 -21.99 21.84 15.46
N TYR A 41 -20.89 21.64 16.20
CA TYR A 41 -20.69 20.45 17.04
C TYR A 41 -21.50 20.48 18.34
N VAL A 42 -21.97 21.66 18.76
CA VAL A 42 -22.62 21.88 20.06
C VAL A 42 -24.10 22.27 19.91
N SER A 43 -24.54 22.64 18.71
CA SER A 43 -25.92 23.07 18.47
C SER A 43 -26.89 21.93 18.76
N LYS A 44 -27.74 22.14 19.76
CA LYS A 44 -28.86 21.27 20.11
C LYS A 44 -30.18 22.02 19.91
N ILE A 45 -31.25 21.26 19.75
CA ILE A 45 -32.62 21.77 19.76
C ILE A 45 -32.89 22.40 21.13
N LYS A 46 -33.40 23.63 21.15
CA LYS A 46 -33.82 24.32 22.36
C LYS A 46 -35.33 24.20 22.50
N ARG A 47 -35.77 23.83 23.70
CA ARG A 47 -37.18 23.69 24.07
C ARG A 47 -37.55 24.66 25.18
N ASP A 48 -38.82 25.01 25.27
CA ASP A 48 -39.39 25.69 26.44
C ASP A 48 -39.58 24.68 27.59
N GLU A 49 -39.99 25.18 28.75
CA GLU A 49 -40.26 24.36 29.95
C GLU A 49 -41.43 23.37 29.72
N LYS A 50 -42.31 23.65 28.76
CA LYS A 50 -43.44 22.79 28.36
C LYS A 50 -43.04 21.74 27.32
N GLY A 51 -41.79 21.74 26.85
CA GLY A 51 -41.26 20.80 25.86
C GLY A 51 -41.44 21.21 24.39
N ASN A 52 -42.03 22.37 24.09
CA ASN A 52 -42.17 22.90 22.74
C ASN A 52 -40.84 23.42 22.21
N ILE A 53 -40.60 23.26 20.90
CA ILE A 53 -39.34 23.65 20.28
C ILE A 53 -39.32 25.18 20.03
N ILE A 54 -38.41 25.89 20.68
CA ILE A 54 -38.20 27.35 20.50
C ILE A 54 -37.21 27.62 19.35
N LYS A 55 -36.11 26.86 19.29
CA LYS A 55 -35.01 27.13 18.35
C LYS A 55 -34.24 25.88 17.97
N GLY A 56 -33.89 25.79 16.68
CA GLY A 56 -33.38 24.56 16.07
C GLY A 56 -34.54 23.71 15.55
N SER A 57 -34.31 22.90 14.53
CA SER A 57 -35.34 21.98 14.03
C SER A 57 -34.96 20.53 14.38
N VAL A 58 -35.96 19.75 14.82
CA VAL A 58 -35.92 18.27 14.71
C VAL A 58 -36.01 17.87 13.23
N LEU A 59 -36.70 18.70 12.46
CA LEU A 59 -36.97 18.51 11.06
C LEU A 59 -35.67 18.39 10.28
N LYS A 60 -35.53 17.24 9.61
CA LYS A 60 -34.58 17.04 8.52
C LYS A 60 -34.90 18.10 7.45
N ALA A 61 -33.93 18.44 6.60
CA ALA A 61 -34.17 19.38 5.50
C ALA A 61 -35.43 19.04 4.65
N SER A 62 -35.86 17.76 4.65
CA SER A 62 -37.09 17.25 4.03
C SER A 62 -38.38 17.96 4.45
N ASP A 63 -38.54 18.33 5.73
CA ASP A 63 -39.85 18.81 6.20
C ASP A 63 -40.03 20.32 5.92
N ARG A 64 -38.91 21.02 5.62
CA ARG A 64 -38.95 22.37 5.02
C ARG A 64 -39.30 22.34 3.53
N VAL A 65 -39.03 21.23 2.85
CA VAL A 65 -39.31 21.06 1.41
C VAL A 65 -40.79 20.75 1.18
N GLN A 66 -41.43 19.98 2.07
CA GLN A 66 -42.89 19.70 1.97
C GLN A 66 -43.77 20.97 2.03
N THR A 67 -43.27 22.06 2.63
CA THR A 67 -44.00 23.33 2.73
C THR A 67 -43.67 24.33 1.60
N GLN A 68 -42.62 24.10 0.82
CA GLN A 68 -42.26 24.98 -0.30
C GLN A 68 -42.78 24.40 -1.62
N MET A 69 -43.55 25.18 -2.37
CA MET A 69 -44.02 24.79 -3.70
C MET A 69 -42.81 24.63 -4.65
N ALA A 70 -42.52 23.41 -5.09
CA ALA A 70 -41.49 23.14 -6.09
C ALA A 70 -42.03 23.42 -7.50
N ARG A 71 -41.76 24.63 -8.04
CA ARG A 71 -42.08 25.00 -9.43
C ARG A 71 -40.79 25.18 -10.23
N ILE A 72 -40.74 24.60 -11.42
CA ILE A 72 -39.67 24.84 -12.39
C ILE A 72 -40.17 25.90 -13.36
N SER A 73 -39.50 27.05 -13.43
CA SER A 73 -39.87 28.11 -14.36
C SER A 73 -39.53 27.69 -15.80
N PRO A 74 -40.44 27.86 -16.78
CA PRO A 74 -40.09 27.68 -18.18
C PRO A 74 -39.00 28.69 -18.57
N ASP A 75 -37.97 28.22 -19.27
CA ASP A 75 -36.86 29.05 -19.80
C ASP A 75 -36.41 28.44 -21.15
N ARG A 76 -36.09 29.27 -22.13
CA ARG A 76 -35.58 28.77 -23.43
C ARG A 76 -34.19 28.14 -23.29
N ARG A 77 -33.44 28.54 -22.25
CA ARG A 77 -32.08 28.05 -21.96
C ARG A 77 -32.02 26.55 -21.66
N TRP A 78 -33.11 25.95 -21.19
CA TRP A 78 -33.18 24.50 -20.94
C TRP A 78 -32.98 23.67 -22.23
N PHE A 79 -33.37 24.23 -23.37
CA PHE A 79 -33.40 23.52 -24.66
C PHE A 79 -32.20 23.84 -25.56
N GLY A 80 -31.29 24.71 -25.12
CA GLY A 80 -30.05 25.01 -25.85
C GLY A 80 -28.92 24.04 -25.50
N ASN A 81 -27.98 23.86 -26.43
CA ASN A 81 -26.77 23.09 -26.16
C ASN A 81 -25.96 23.74 -25.03
N THR A 82 -25.73 23.00 -23.94
CA THR A 82 -25.04 23.54 -22.75
C THR A 82 -23.51 23.41 -22.83
N ARG A 83 -23.01 22.44 -23.61
CA ARG A 83 -21.58 22.21 -23.85
C ARG A 83 -21.37 21.75 -25.29
N THR A 84 -20.57 22.49 -26.04
CA THR A 84 -20.15 22.14 -27.41
C THR A 84 -18.63 22.06 -27.47
N ILE A 85 -18.10 21.20 -28.36
CA ILE A 85 -16.67 21.06 -28.62
C ILE A 85 -16.46 20.96 -30.13
N GLU A 86 -15.45 21.65 -30.66
CA GLU A 86 -15.05 21.56 -32.05
C GLU A 86 -14.28 20.25 -32.32
N GLN A 87 -14.35 19.74 -33.55
CA GLN A 87 -13.75 18.46 -33.91
C GLN A 87 -12.22 18.48 -33.80
N ASP A 88 -11.57 19.57 -34.23
CA ASP A 88 -10.11 19.70 -34.16
C ASP A 88 -9.62 19.77 -32.70
N ALA A 89 -10.36 20.49 -31.86
CA ALA A 89 -10.08 20.56 -30.43
C ALA A 89 -10.27 19.20 -29.75
N LEU A 90 -11.28 18.41 -30.20
CA LEU A 90 -11.50 17.06 -29.71
C LEU A 90 -10.36 16.10 -30.10
N GLN A 91 -9.85 16.19 -31.33
CA GLN A 91 -8.74 15.36 -31.78
C GLN A 91 -7.46 15.69 -30.99
N LYS A 92 -7.11 16.97 -30.86
CA LYS A 92 -5.98 17.42 -30.02
C LYS A 92 -6.13 16.97 -28.57
N PHE A 93 -7.34 17.07 -28.02
CA PHE A 93 -7.64 16.61 -26.67
C PHE A 93 -7.39 15.10 -26.54
N ARG A 94 -7.84 14.28 -27.49
CA ARG A 94 -7.63 12.83 -27.47
C ARG A 94 -6.14 12.47 -27.50
N GLU A 95 -5.36 13.08 -28.38
CA GLU A 95 -3.93 12.81 -28.52
C GLU A 95 -3.16 13.16 -27.23
N VAL A 96 -3.35 14.38 -26.72
CA VAL A 96 -2.66 14.84 -25.50
C VAL A 96 -3.09 14.04 -24.28
N MET A 97 -4.39 13.82 -24.11
CA MET A 97 -4.91 13.09 -22.94
C MET A 97 -4.58 11.61 -22.99
N GLN A 98 -4.54 10.97 -24.17
CA GLN A 98 -4.16 9.55 -24.26
C GLN A 98 -2.68 9.36 -23.93
N ALA A 99 -1.81 10.29 -24.35
CA ALA A 99 -0.39 10.27 -23.98
C ALA A 99 -0.21 10.44 -22.46
N LYS A 100 -0.91 11.41 -21.84
CA LYS A 100 -0.80 11.67 -20.40
C LYS A 100 -1.51 10.61 -19.55
N HIS A 101 -2.66 10.09 -19.98
CA HIS A 101 -3.38 9.06 -19.22
C HIS A 101 -2.63 7.72 -19.16
N LYS A 102 -1.74 7.44 -20.12
CA LYS A 102 -0.87 6.26 -20.08
C LYS A 102 0.34 6.43 -19.15
N ASP A 103 0.76 7.67 -18.88
CA ASP A 103 1.89 7.96 -18.03
C ASP A 103 1.50 7.88 -16.54
N PRO A 104 2.05 6.94 -15.75
CA PRO A 104 1.69 6.76 -14.35
C PRO A 104 2.13 7.90 -13.44
N TYR A 105 3.07 8.75 -13.90
CA TYR A 105 3.57 9.89 -13.14
C TYR A 105 2.76 11.16 -13.38
N SER A 106 2.03 11.22 -14.49
CA SER A 106 1.23 12.39 -14.83
C SER A 106 -0.16 12.31 -14.21
N ILE A 107 -0.60 13.40 -13.59
CA ILE A 107 -1.80 13.43 -12.76
C ILE A 107 -2.77 14.50 -13.28
N ILE A 108 -3.99 14.07 -13.59
CA ILE A 108 -5.06 14.97 -14.01
C ILE A 108 -5.81 15.47 -12.76
N ILE A 109 -5.77 16.78 -12.53
CA ILE A 109 -6.28 17.39 -11.29
C ILE A 109 -7.78 17.69 -11.35
N LYS A 110 -8.27 18.29 -12.46
CA LYS A 110 -9.67 18.76 -12.60
C LYS A 110 -10.49 17.87 -13.53
N GLN A 111 -10.57 16.57 -13.20
CA GLN A 111 -11.30 15.60 -14.02
C GLN A 111 -12.78 15.96 -14.23
N SER A 112 -13.45 16.56 -13.24
CA SER A 112 -14.88 16.93 -13.33
C SER A 112 -15.22 17.97 -14.39
N LYS A 113 -14.22 18.75 -14.85
CA LYS A 113 -14.40 19.74 -15.92
C LYS A 113 -14.10 19.17 -17.30
N LEU A 114 -13.37 18.06 -17.36
CA LEU A 114 -12.89 17.48 -18.62
C LEU A 114 -13.86 16.40 -19.12
N PRO A 115 -14.14 16.34 -20.43
CA PRO A 115 -15.02 15.34 -21.01
C PRO A 115 -14.29 14.00 -21.21
N LEU A 116 -13.94 13.33 -20.11
CA LEU A 116 -13.17 12.07 -20.14
C LEU A 116 -13.89 10.92 -20.84
N SER A 117 -15.22 10.95 -20.91
CA SER A 117 -16.02 9.97 -21.68
C SER A 117 -15.68 9.97 -23.17
N LEU A 118 -15.12 11.07 -23.71
CA LEU A 118 -14.77 11.17 -25.13
C LEU A 118 -13.45 10.47 -25.49
N LEU A 119 -12.70 9.98 -24.49
CA LEU A 119 -11.47 9.21 -24.67
C LEU A 119 -11.74 7.72 -24.90
N GLU A 120 -12.89 7.21 -24.47
CA GLU A 120 -13.26 5.81 -24.64
C GLU A 120 -13.70 5.60 -26.10
N THR A 121 -12.94 4.80 -26.85
CA THR A 121 -13.40 4.33 -28.15
C THR A 121 -14.54 3.34 -27.92
N PRO A 122 -15.68 3.45 -28.64
CA PRO A 122 -16.71 2.44 -28.54
C PRO A 122 -16.08 1.09 -28.90
N LYS A 123 -16.21 0.10 -28.02
CA LYS A 123 -15.87 -1.28 -28.40
C LYS A 123 -16.83 -1.66 -29.51
N ASN A 124 -16.31 -2.02 -30.67
CA ASN A 124 -17.13 -2.65 -31.70
C ASN A 124 -17.66 -3.94 -31.07
N GLU A 125 -18.93 -3.92 -30.67
CA GLU A 125 -19.62 -5.14 -30.26
C GLU A 125 -19.66 -6.02 -31.51
N GLU A 126 -18.96 -7.15 -31.47
CA GLU A 126 -19.20 -8.23 -32.43
C GLU A 126 -20.71 -8.44 -32.50
N GLY A 127 -21.26 -8.47 -33.71
CA GLY A 127 -22.71 -8.44 -33.94
C GLY A 127 -23.44 -9.39 -33.00
N SER A 128 -24.46 -8.89 -32.29
CA SER A 128 -25.15 -9.68 -31.29
C SER A 128 -25.84 -10.87 -31.96
N ILE A 129 -25.31 -12.08 -31.75
CA ILE A 129 -25.92 -13.33 -32.22
C ILE A 129 -27.39 -13.43 -31.79
N ARG A 130 -27.80 -12.79 -30.68
CA ARG A 130 -29.21 -12.76 -30.24
C ARG A 130 -30.12 -11.89 -31.11
N GLN A 131 -29.57 -10.86 -31.76
CA GLN A 131 -30.32 -10.06 -32.73
C GLN A 131 -30.53 -10.84 -34.04
N GLU A 132 -29.54 -11.66 -34.41
CA GLU A 132 -29.60 -12.48 -35.64
C GLU A 132 -30.34 -13.83 -35.43
N MET A 133 -30.24 -14.42 -34.25
CA MET A 133 -30.74 -15.76 -33.91
C MET A 133 -31.60 -15.72 -32.65
N GLN A 134 -32.93 -15.71 -32.85
CA GLN A 134 -33.90 -15.89 -31.77
C GLN A 134 -33.91 -17.34 -31.29
N TRP A 135 -33.84 -17.56 -29.98
CA TRP A 135 -33.71 -18.90 -29.36
C TRP A 135 -34.82 -19.88 -29.80
N GLU A 136 -36.09 -19.45 -29.78
CA GLU A 136 -37.23 -20.29 -30.21
C GLU A 136 -37.14 -20.71 -31.69
N LYS A 137 -36.46 -19.90 -32.52
CA LYS A 137 -36.28 -20.18 -33.95
C LYS A 137 -35.02 -20.98 -34.23
N THR A 138 -34.04 -21.02 -33.32
CA THR A 138 -32.85 -21.85 -33.46
C THR A 138 -33.02 -23.24 -32.87
N PHE A 139 -33.74 -23.39 -31.76
CA PHE A 139 -33.98 -24.65 -31.07
C PHE A 139 -35.40 -24.76 -30.50
N GLY A 140 -35.99 -25.96 -30.50
CA GLY A 140 -37.34 -26.26 -30.01
C GLY A 140 -38.36 -26.49 -31.14
N ASP A 141 -39.64 -26.59 -30.78
CA ASP A 141 -40.71 -26.98 -31.73
C ASP A 141 -40.94 -25.97 -32.87
N LYS A 142 -40.55 -24.70 -32.64
CA LYS A 142 -40.59 -23.61 -33.63
C LYS A 142 -39.25 -23.40 -34.36
N ALA A 143 -38.32 -24.34 -34.25
CA ALA A 143 -37.01 -24.21 -34.87
C ALA A 143 -37.11 -24.14 -36.40
N THR A 144 -36.59 -23.06 -36.97
CA THR A 144 -36.50 -22.82 -38.43
C THR A 144 -35.10 -23.05 -38.97
N ARG A 145 -34.08 -23.18 -38.09
CA ARG A 145 -32.69 -23.44 -38.48
C ARG A 145 -32.51 -24.89 -38.94
N LYS A 146 -32.32 -25.08 -40.25
CA LYS A 146 -32.09 -26.41 -40.85
C LYS A 146 -30.63 -26.79 -41.05
N ARG A 147 -29.71 -25.81 -41.13
CA ARG A 147 -28.28 -26.04 -41.38
C ARG A 147 -27.42 -25.35 -40.33
N ALA A 148 -26.29 -25.98 -39.98
CA ALA A 148 -25.29 -25.34 -39.14
C ALA A 148 -24.45 -24.35 -39.95
N ARG A 149 -24.11 -23.21 -39.36
CA ARG A 149 -23.03 -22.35 -39.86
C ARG A 149 -21.73 -22.97 -39.35
N LEU A 150 -20.96 -23.56 -40.26
CA LEU A 150 -19.62 -24.10 -39.98
C LEU A 150 -18.59 -23.01 -40.28
N SER A 151 -17.50 -23.00 -39.52
CA SER A 151 -16.30 -22.18 -39.81
C SER A 151 -15.57 -22.66 -41.06
N ALA A 152 -15.60 -23.96 -41.29
CA ALA A 152 -14.96 -24.66 -42.40
C ALA A 152 -15.87 -24.73 -43.64
N VAL A 153 -15.28 -24.51 -44.82
CA VAL A 153 -15.96 -24.68 -46.12
C VAL A 153 -15.83 -26.12 -46.62
N ASP A 154 -14.65 -26.73 -46.42
CA ASP A 154 -14.31 -28.07 -46.95
C ASP A 154 -14.17 -29.11 -45.84
N ILE A 155 -14.43 -30.38 -46.18
CA ILE A 155 -14.36 -31.49 -45.21
C ILE A 155 -12.95 -31.72 -44.67
N GLU A 156 -11.93 -31.47 -45.49
CA GLU A 156 -10.52 -31.56 -45.09
C GLU A 156 -10.17 -30.50 -44.04
N THR A 157 -10.63 -29.26 -44.23
CA THR A 157 -10.42 -28.18 -43.26
C THR A 157 -11.13 -28.47 -41.93
N LEU A 158 -12.34 -29.04 -41.99
CA LEU A 158 -13.07 -29.45 -40.80
C LEU A 158 -12.37 -30.59 -40.05
N ALA A 159 -11.83 -31.57 -40.77
CA ALA A 159 -11.08 -32.68 -40.18
C ALA A 159 -9.79 -32.19 -39.50
N SER A 160 -9.08 -31.24 -40.13
CA SER A 160 -7.89 -30.62 -39.55
C SER A 160 -8.23 -29.82 -38.28
N GLU A 161 -9.30 -29.03 -38.27
CA GLU A 161 -9.76 -28.30 -37.08
C GLU A 161 -10.19 -29.26 -35.96
N ALA A 162 -10.84 -30.38 -36.31
CA ALA A 162 -11.25 -31.40 -35.34
C ALA A 162 -10.04 -32.06 -34.69
N SER A 163 -9.02 -32.45 -35.47
CA SER A 163 -7.78 -33.02 -34.96
C SER A 163 -7.05 -32.03 -34.04
N ALA A 164 -6.94 -30.75 -34.43
CA ALA A 164 -6.33 -29.72 -33.60
C ALA A 164 -7.09 -29.50 -32.27
N LYS A 165 -8.43 -29.55 -32.31
CA LYS A 165 -9.26 -29.46 -31.09
C LYS A 165 -9.08 -30.69 -30.20
N GLU A 166 -9.00 -31.88 -30.77
CA GLU A 166 -8.73 -33.11 -30.03
C GLU A 166 -7.35 -33.07 -29.36
N GLU A 167 -6.31 -32.66 -30.10
CA GLU A 167 -4.97 -32.44 -29.55
C GLU A 167 -4.98 -31.39 -28.43
N SER A 168 -5.70 -30.27 -28.62
CA SER A 168 -5.84 -29.24 -27.58
C SER A 168 -6.58 -29.75 -26.34
N TYR A 169 -7.56 -30.65 -26.53
CA TYR A 169 -8.32 -31.25 -25.45
C TYR A 169 -7.51 -32.30 -24.68
N ILE A 170 -6.75 -33.14 -25.39
CA ILE A 170 -5.87 -34.15 -24.81
C ILE A 170 -4.70 -33.48 -24.07
N SER A 171 -4.07 -32.47 -24.68
CA SER A 171 -2.97 -31.72 -24.06
C SER A 171 -3.47 -30.86 -22.89
N GLY A 172 -4.59 -30.13 -23.03
CA GLY A 172 -5.19 -29.32 -21.97
C GLY A 172 -5.67 -30.15 -20.76
N LYS A 173 -6.07 -31.40 -20.98
CA LYS A 173 -6.46 -32.32 -19.90
C LYS A 173 -5.33 -32.63 -18.91
N GLN A 174 -4.07 -32.65 -19.35
CA GLN A 174 -2.95 -33.01 -18.46
C GLN A 174 -2.76 -32.00 -17.32
N GLU A 175 -3.11 -30.72 -17.52
CA GLU A 175 -3.04 -29.70 -16.47
C GLU A 175 -4.34 -29.59 -15.67
N THR A 176 -5.51 -29.69 -16.32
CA THR A 176 -6.81 -29.44 -15.63
C THR A 176 -7.40 -30.65 -14.89
N ASP A 177 -7.18 -31.89 -15.36
CA ASP A 177 -7.73 -33.09 -14.68
C ASP A 177 -6.89 -33.52 -13.47
N ARG A 178 -5.59 -33.17 -13.41
CA ARG A 178 -4.76 -33.33 -12.20
C ARG A 178 -5.35 -32.59 -10.99
N ASN A 179 -6.01 -31.46 -11.21
CA ASN A 179 -6.70 -30.70 -10.16
C ASN A 179 -8.06 -31.29 -9.73
N ARG A 180 -8.61 -32.26 -10.47
CA ARG A 180 -9.90 -32.90 -10.17
C ARG A 180 -9.79 -34.30 -9.56
N MET A 181 -8.64 -34.97 -9.68
CA MET A 181 -8.37 -36.20 -8.94
C MET A 181 -8.21 -35.87 -7.44
N LYS A 182 -9.32 -35.92 -6.69
CA LYS A 182 -9.29 -36.01 -5.23
C LYS A 182 -8.79 -37.40 -4.82
N ASN A 183 -7.48 -37.65 -4.91
CA ASN A 183 -6.86 -38.88 -4.43
C ASN A 183 -6.73 -38.90 -2.90
N THR A 184 -7.82 -38.67 -2.15
CA THR A 184 -7.83 -38.93 -0.70
C THR A 184 -9.27 -39.02 -0.19
N ILE A 185 -9.75 -40.27 -0.10
CA ILE A 185 -10.88 -40.67 0.75
C ILE A 185 -10.42 -40.79 2.23
N GLU A 186 -9.13 -40.67 2.51
CA GLU A 186 -8.60 -40.85 3.86
C GLU A 186 -8.51 -39.52 4.64
N VAL A 187 -9.42 -39.40 5.61
CA VAL A 187 -9.36 -38.61 6.85
C VAL A 187 -9.13 -37.08 6.69
N LYS A 188 -10.17 -36.35 6.28
CA LYS A 188 -10.32 -34.89 6.51
C LYS A 188 -11.15 -34.54 7.75
N ALA A 189 -11.10 -35.35 8.81
CA ALA A 189 -11.83 -35.01 10.04
C ALA A 189 -11.31 -33.70 10.68
N ASP A 190 -10.01 -33.40 10.57
CA ASP A 190 -9.42 -32.21 11.20
C ASP A 190 -9.28 -30.97 10.30
N LYS A 191 -9.22 -31.11 8.96
CA LYS A 191 -9.18 -29.95 8.03
C LYS A 191 -10.45 -29.08 8.10
N SER A 192 -11.57 -29.64 8.56
CA SER A 192 -12.87 -28.94 8.62
C SER A 192 -12.98 -27.86 9.71
N LYS A 193 -12.15 -27.91 10.77
CA LYS A 193 -12.24 -26.95 11.88
C LYS A 193 -11.50 -25.63 11.64
N ASN A 194 -10.51 -25.61 10.74
CA ASN A 194 -9.63 -24.45 10.55
C ASN A 194 -10.04 -23.51 9.40
N GLY A 195 -11.01 -23.89 8.54
CA GLY A 195 -11.48 -23.04 7.43
C GLY A 195 -11.99 -21.65 7.86
N ILE A 196 -12.58 -21.54 9.06
CA ILE A 196 -13.02 -20.25 9.62
C ILE A 196 -11.84 -19.32 9.92
N VAL A 197 -10.66 -19.86 10.21
CA VAL A 197 -9.47 -19.06 10.50
C VAL A 197 -8.93 -18.42 9.22
N PHE A 198 -8.98 -19.12 8.10
CA PHE A 198 -8.49 -18.65 6.79
C PHE A 198 -9.42 -17.62 6.11
N THR A 199 -10.72 -17.62 6.43
CA THR A 199 -11.66 -16.58 5.98
C THR A 199 -11.49 -15.23 6.70
N LYS A 200 -10.63 -15.17 7.73
CA LYS A 200 -10.36 -13.92 8.45
C LYS A 200 -9.59 -12.94 7.59
N GLY A 201 -10.14 -11.74 7.46
CA GLY A 201 -9.61 -10.69 6.59
C GLY A 201 -10.45 -10.45 5.33
N GLN A 202 -11.35 -11.38 4.99
CA GLN A 202 -12.33 -11.25 3.90
C GLN A 202 -13.72 -10.80 4.37
N SER A 203 -13.89 -10.49 5.66
CA SER A 203 -15.18 -10.11 6.23
C SER A 203 -15.73 -8.81 5.61
N ASN A 204 -17.03 -8.77 5.32
CA ASN A 204 -17.75 -7.57 4.84
C ASN A 204 -17.52 -6.34 5.73
N ARG A 205 -17.31 -6.53 7.03
CA ARG A 205 -16.95 -5.44 7.95
C ARG A 205 -15.63 -4.78 7.55
N ILE A 206 -14.61 -5.57 7.24
CA ILE A 206 -13.27 -5.07 6.88
C ILE A 206 -13.30 -4.40 5.51
N TRP A 207 -14.01 -4.99 4.56
CA TRP A 207 -14.25 -4.38 3.24
C TRP A 207 -14.99 -3.05 3.35
N SER A 208 -15.99 -2.96 4.22
CA SER A 208 -16.71 -1.70 4.47
C SER A 208 -15.79 -0.62 5.04
N GLU A 209 -14.87 -0.98 5.94
CA GLU A 209 -13.86 -0.05 6.46
C GLU A 209 -12.88 0.38 5.36
N LEU A 210 -12.45 -0.54 4.50
CA LEU A 210 -11.59 -0.22 3.35
C LEU A 210 -12.26 0.77 2.41
N TYR A 211 -13.50 0.52 1.97
CA TYR A 211 -14.19 1.44 1.07
C TYR A 211 -14.45 2.81 1.71
N LYS A 212 -14.66 2.89 3.03
CA LYS A 212 -14.71 4.19 3.75
C LYS A 212 -13.38 4.93 3.70
N VAL A 213 -12.25 4.24 3.90
CA VAL A 213 -10.91 4.83 3.81
C VAL A 213 -10.64 5.31 2.40
N ILE A 214 -10.92 4.46 1.40
CA ILE A 214 -10.78 4.81 0.00
C ILE A 214 -11.61 6.06 -0.26
N ASP A 215 -12.90 6.08 0.05
CA ASP A 215 -13.79 7.21 -0.27
C ASP A 215 -13.41 8.52 0.44
N SER A 216 -12.96 8.44 1.70
CA SER A 216 -12.55 9.60 2.49
C SER A 216 -11.17 10.16 2.16
N SER A 217 -10.37 9.43 1.38
CA SER A 217 -9.00 9.81 1.02
C SER A 217 -8.92 10.51 -0.34
N ASP A 218 -7.99 11.45 -0.46
CA ASP A 218 -7.60 12.11 -1.71
C ASP A 218 -6.40 11.38 -2.36
N VAL A 219 -5.47 10.93 -1.51
CA VAL A 219 -4.28 10.13 -1.88
C VAL A 219 -4.36 8.78 -1.20
N ILE A 220 -4.00 7.72 -1.90
CA ILE A 220 -3.93 6.36 -1.39
C ILE A 220 -2.49 5.87 -1.47
N LEU A 221 -1.93 5.51 -0.32
CA LEU A 221 -0.66 4.79 -0.21
C LEU A 221 -0.96 3.31 -0.06
N TYR A 222 -0.61 2.53 -1.07
CA TYR A 222 -0.76 1.08 -1.07
C TYR A 222 0.55 0.42 -0.64
N VAL A 223 0.57 -0.14 0.57
CA VAL A 223 1.77 -0.71 1.19
C VAL A 223 1.92 -2.18 0.84
N LEU A 224 3.09 -2.53 0.30
CA LEU A 224 3.50 -3.88 -0.10
C LEU A 224 4.67 -4.37 0.79
N ASP A 225 4.82 -5.69 0.95
CA ASP A 225 5.98 -6.30 1.62
C ASP A 225 7.09 -6.55 0.58
N ALA A 226 8.30 -6.03 0.81
CA ALA A 226 9.41 -6.11 -0.13
C ALA A 226 9.89 -7.55 -0.41
N ARG A 227 9.60 -8.51 0.49
CA ARG A 227 9.95 -9.92 0.30
C ARG A 227 9.09 -10.60 -0.76
N ASP A 228 7.83 -10.21 -0.88
CA ASP A 228 6.87 -10.74 -1.87
C ASP A 228 5.86 -9.64 -2.27
N PRO A 229 6.29 -8.67 -3.11
CA PRO A 229 5.42 -7.57 -3.48
C PRO A 229 4.25 -8.03 -4.34
N LEU A 230 4.44 -8.98 -5.25
CA LEU A 230 3.38 -9.49 -6.11
C LEU A 230 2.33 -10.28 -5.32
N GLY A 231 2.74 -11.09 -4.33
CA GLY A 231 1.79 -11.82 -3.50
C GLY A 231 1.05 -10.96 -2.46
N THR A 232 1.52 -9.74 -2.17
CA THR A 232 0.82 -8.77 -1.32
C THR A 232 0.08 -7.67 -2.11
N ARG A 233 0.23 -7.69 -3.44
CA ARG A 233 -0.48 -6.84 -4.41
C ARG A 233 -1.85 -7.43 -4.76
N SER A 234 -2.78 -6.59 -5.20
CA SER A 234 -4.15 -6.96 -5.51
C SER A 234 -4.60 -6.30 -6.79
N THR A 235 -4.77 -7.12 -7.82
CA THR A 235 -5.32 -6.72 -9.12
C THR A 235 -6.75 -6.19 -8.97
N PHE A 236 -7.58 -6.85 -8.15
CA PHE A 236 -8.95 -6.44 -7.89
C PHE A 236 -9.05 -4.98 -7.39
N LEU A 237 -8.17 -4.60 -6.46
CA LEU A 237 -8.19 -3.26 -5.88
C LEU A 237 -7.70 -2.20 -6.87
N GLU A 238 -6.70 -2.54 -7.68
CA GLU A 238 -6.17 -1.64 -8.72
C GLU A 238 -7.20 -1.41 -9.82
N ASP A 239 -7.85 -2.48 -10.29
CA ASP A 239 -8.97 -2.41 -11.24
C ASP A 239 -10.11 -1.54 -10.70
N TYR A 240 -10.47 -1.72 -9.43
CA TYR A 240 -11.49 -0.90 -8.76
C TYR A 240 -11.10 0.59 -8.77
N MET A 241 -9.85 0.91 -8.41
CA MET A 241 -9.35 2.28 -8.39
C MET A 241 -9.34 2.92 -9.78
N GLN A 242 -8.91 2.17 -10.80
CA GLN A 242 -8.87 2.64 -12.19
C GLN A 242 -10.28 2.82 -12.79
N ARG A 243 -11.26 1.99 -12.42
CA ARG A 243 -12.62 2.08 -12.97
C ARG A 243 -13.46 3.13 -12.25
N GLU A 244 -13.52 3.10 -10.92
CA GLU A 244 -14.45 3.92 -10.14
C GLU A 244 -13.83 5.23 -9.62
N LYS A 245 -12.52 5.25 -9.32
CA LYS A 245 -11.89 6.33 -8.53
C LYS A 245 -10.67 6.93 -9.23
N LYS A 246 -10.76 7.14 -10.56
CA LYS A 246 -9.71 7.73 -11.42
C LYS A 246 -9.12 9.06 -10.92
N TYR A 247 -9.87 9.83 -10.13
CA TYR A 247 -9.46 11.14 -9.61
C TYR A 247 -8.57 11.06 -8.37
N LYS A 248 -8.43 9.87 -7.76
CA LYS A 248 -7.61 9.66 -6.56
C LYS A 248 -6.20 9.30 -6.95
N HIS A 249 -5.23 9.80 -6.18
CA HIS A 249 -3.82 9.52 -6.44
C HIS A 249 -3.45 8.17 -5.80
N PHE A 250 -2.92 7.24 -6.59
CA PHE A 250 -2.55 5.90 -6.15
C PHE A 250 -1.04 5.73 -6.21
N VAL A 251 -0.41 5.45 -5.07
CA VAL A 251 1.05 5.38 -4.92
C VAL A 251 1.41 4.09 -4.17
N LEU A 252 2.37 3.34 -4.68
CA LEU A 252 2.88 2.13 -4.06
C LEU A 252 3.97 2.46 -3.04
N VAL A 253 3.98 1.77 -1.91
CA VAL A 253 5.04 1.85 -0.91
C VAL A 253 5.58 0.46 -0.63
N LEU A 254 6.80 0.20 -1.07
CA LEU A 254 7.51 -1.05 -0.83
C LEU A 254 8.15 -0.98 0.55
N ASN A 255 7.56 -1.64 1.55
CA ASN A 255 8.03 -1.61 2.93
C ASN A 255 8.82 -2.87 3.29
N LYS A 256 9.61 -2.81 4.37
CA LYS A 256 10.52 -3.88 4.84
C LYS A 256 11.72 -4.12 3.92
N CYS A 257 12.21 -3.08 3.26
CA CYS A 257 13.40 -3.16 2.41
C CYS A 257 14.67 -3.58 3.19
N ASP A 258 14.65 -3.56 4.52
CA ASP A 258 15.73 -4.05 5.38
C ASP A 258 15.85 -5.59 5.40
N LEU A 259 14.80 -6.32 5.02
CA LEU A 259 14.80 -7.78 5.00
C LEU A 259 15.32 -8.36 3.68
N ILE A 260 15.54 -7.52 2.66
CA ILE A 260 15.96 -7.96 1.33
C ILE A 260 17.25 -7.26 0.91
N PRO A 261 18.03 -7.85 -0.01
CA PRO A 261 19.19 -7.17 -0.59
C PRO A 261 18.84 -5.88 -1.35
N LEU A 262 19.81 -4.97 -1.44
CA LEU A 262 19.64 -3.68 -2.13
C LEU A 262 19.38 -3.84 -3.64
N TRP A 263 20.09 -4.75 -4.33
CA TRP A 263 19.86 -5.03 -5.75
C TRP A 263 18.41 -5.49 -6.02
N ALA A 264 17.85 -6.32 -5.13
CA ALA A 264 16.48 -6.81 -5.26
C ALA A 264 15.47 -5.68 -5.06
N THR A 265 15.72 -4.80 -4.07
CA THR A 265 14.89 -3.60 -3.84
C THR A 265 14.89 -2.69 -5.07
N ALA A 266 16.07 -2.41 -5.63
CA ALA A 266 16.21 -1.56 -6.82
C ALA A 266 15.47 -2.15 -8.03
N ARG A 267 15.58 -3.46 -8.26
CA ARG A 267 14.87 -4.13 -9.36
C ARG A 267 13.35 -4.13 -9.16
N TRP A 268 12.86 -4.39 -7.93
CA TRP A 268 11.43 -4.31 -7.65
C TRP A 268 10.88 -2.90 -7.88
N LEU A 269 11.62 -1.84 -7.52
CA LEU A 269 11.23 -0.47 -7.84
C LEU A 269 11.14 -0.26 -9.35
N GLN A 270 12.09 -0.74 -10.15
CA GLN A 270 12.04 -0.62 -11.61
C GLN A 270 10.80 -1.28 -12.21
N ILE A 271 10.39 -2.44 -11.69
CA ILE A 271 9.23 -3.18 -12.19
C ILE A 271 7.93 -2.45 -11.80
N LEU A 272 7.77 -2.12 -10.52
CA LEU A 272 6.54 -1.53 -10.00
C LEU A 272 6.33 -0.08 -10.46
N SER A 273 7.42 0.66 -10.67
CA SER A 273 7.38 2.05 -11.14
C SER A 273 6.85 2.21 -12.56
N LYS A 274 6.83 1.12 -13.36
CA LYS A 274 6.17 1.11 -14.68
C LYS A 274 4.66 1.24 -14.57
N ASP A 275 4.07 0.72 -13.49
CA ASP A 275 2.63 0.72 -13.28
C ASP A 275 2.18 1.93 -12.46
N TYR A 276 2.87 2.20 -11.35
CA TYR A 276 2.52 3.26 -10.42
C TYR A 276 3.77 3.85 -9.74
N PRO A 277 3.74 5.14 -9.36
CA PRO A 277 4.77 5.75 -8.52
C PRO A 277 5.05 4.89 -7.28
N THR A 278 6.29 4.41 -7.13
CA THR A 278 6.67 3.48 -6.06
C THR A 278 7.79 4.04 -5.19
N ILE A 279 7.62 3.99 -3.87
CA ILE A 279 8.65 4.42 -2.90
C ILE A 279 9.14 3.22 -2.08
N ALA A 280 10.46 3.05 -1.98
CA ALA A 280 11.05 2.13 -1.01
C ALA A 280 11.05 2.73 0.40
N PHE A 281 10.71 1.92 1.39
CA PHE A 281 10.50 2.37 2.76
C PHE A 281 10.98 1.34 3.78
N HIS A 282 11.56 1.85 4.87
CA HIS A 282 11.82 1.06 6.08
C HIS A 282 11.16 1.75 7.27
N ALA A 283 10.15 1.10 7.82
CA ALA A 283 9.38 1.61 8.94
C ALA A 283 10.12 1.40 10.28
N SER A 284 10.92 2.39 10.67
CA SER A 284 11.49 2.50 12.02
C SER A 284 11.24 3.89 12.60
N VAL A 285 11.09 3.98 13.93
CA VAL A 285 10.92 5.28 14.61
C VAL A 285 12.27 6.02 14.70
N ASN A 286 13.35 5.26 14.89
CA ASN A 286 14.69 5.80 15.14
C ASN A 286 15.50 5.94 13.85
N HIS A 287 15.53 4.90 13.01
CA HIS A 287 16.33 4.88 11.77
C HIS A 287 15.46 4.60 10.55
N PRO A 288 14.56 5.51 10.16
CA PRO A 288 13.71 5.31 8.99
C PRO A 288 14.46 5.48 7.66
N PHE A 289 14.04 4.71 6.65
CA PHE A 289 14.43 4.92 5.25
C PHE A 289 13.21 5.35 4.42
N GLY A 290 13.38 6.22 3.42
CA GLY A 290 12.30 6.67 2.53
C GLY A 290 11.30 7.68 3.14
N LYS A 291 11.45 8.03 4.43
CA LYS A 291 10.58 8.98 5.13
C LYS A 291 10.53 10.36 4.48
N GLY A 292 11.69 10.91 4.12
CA GLY A 292 11.78 12.22 3.47
C GLY A 292 10.99 12.25 2.16
N ASN A 293 11.13 11.20 1.36
CA ASN A 293 10.49 11.04 0.05
C ASN A 293 8.97 11.00 0.17
N VAL A 294 8.43 10.19 1.09
CA VAL A 294 6.98 10.16 1.36
C VAL A 294 6.47 11.53 1.83
N ILE A 295 7.17 12.20 2.74
CA ILE A 295 6.74 13.53 3.23
C ILE A 295 6.80 14.57 2.11
N SER A 296 7.84 14.54 1.28
CA SER A 296 7.99 15.43 0.13
C SER A 296 6.83 15.24 -0.85
N LEU A 297 6.56 14.00 -1.25
CA LEU A 297 5.47 13.66 -2.14
C LEU A 297 4.11 14.11 -1.59
N LEU A 298 3.81 13.85 -0.31
CA LEU A 298 2.56 14.29 0.31
C LEU A 298 2.44 15.82 0.40
N ARG A 299 3.55 16.55 0.58
CA ARG A 299 3.55 18.02 0.54
C ARG A 299 3.26 18.53 -0.87
N GLN A 300 3.83 17.90 -1.90
CA GLN A 300 3.57 18.23 -3.30
C GLN A 300 2.08 18.03 -3.64
N PHE A 301 1.49 16.89 -3.27
CA PHE A 301 0.05 16.66 -3.40
C PHE A 301 -0.78 17.71 -2.63
N SER A 302 -0.35 18.09 -1.43
CA SER A 302 -1.01 19.13 -0.66
C SER A 302 -0.96 20.50 -1.34
N LYS A 303 0.15 20.86 -2.01
CA LYS A 303 0.28 22.10 -2.79
C LYS A 303 -0.69 22.08 -3.98
N LEU A 304 -0.63 21.01 -4.76
CA LEU A 304 -1.43 20.79 -5.96
C LEU A 304 -2.95 20.85 -5.69
N HIS A 305 -3.40 20.26 -4.58
CA HIS A 305 -4.81 20.29 -4.20
C HIS A 305 -5.29 21.68 -3.73
N ASN A 306 -4.41 22.46 -3.07
CA ASN A 306 -4.75 23.80 -2.57
C ASN A 306 -4.84 24.86 -3.69
N THR A 307 -4.11 24.70 -4.80
CA THR A 307 -4.28 25.52 -6.01
C THR A 307 -5.66 25.31 -6.66
N THR A 308 -6.27 24.16 -6.38
CA THR A 308 -7.42 23.63 -7.14
C THR A 308 -8.77 23.89 -6.45
N HIS A 309 -8.84 23.73 -5.13
CA HIS A 309 -10.09 23.86 -4.37
C HIS A 309 -10.35 25.29 -3.90
N ARG A 310 -11.26 25.96 -4.63
CA ARG A 310 -11.90 27.25 -4.31
C ARG A 310 -10.91 28.42 -4.35
N GLY A 311 -11.14 29.36 -5.26
CA GLY A 311 -10.38 30.62 -5.42
C GLY A 311 -10.40 31.58 -4.22
N SER A 312 -10.67 31.09 -3.00
CA SER A 312 -10.49 31.83 -1.78
C SER A 312 -9.08 31.55 -1.23
N LYS A 313 -8.16 32.47 -1.52
CA LYS A 313 -6.76 32.53 -1.02
C LYS A 313 -6.60 32.34 0.51
N ARG A 314 -7.69 32.28 1.30
CA ARG A 314 -7.69 32.34 2.77
C ARG A 314 -7.92 31.00 3.51
N THR A 315 -8.32 29.90 2.85
CA THR A 315 -8.47 28.60 3.57
C THR A 315 -7.92 27.42 2.79
N LYS A 316 -6.70 27.00 3.14
CA LYS A 316 -6.10 25.72 2.71
C LYS A 316 -6.95 24.57 3.24
N THR A 317 -7.50 23.75 2.33
CA THR A 317 -8.21 22.52 2.70
C THR A 317 -7.18 21.44 2.99
N PRO A 318 -7.28 20.73 4.12
CA PRO A 318 -6.38 19.63 4.39
C PRO A 318 -6.66 18.48 3.43
N ILE A 319 -5.61 17.74 3.06
CA ILE A 319 -5.70 16.50 2.30
C ILE A 319 -5.77 15.31 3.25
N SER A 320 -6.49 14.27 2.83
CA SER A 320 -6.59 12.99 3.53
C SER A 320 -5.85 11.91 2.75
N VAL A 321 -4.99 11.17 3.43
CA VAL A 321 -4.14 10.12 2.85
C VAL A 321 -4.54 8.78 3.44
N GLY A 322 -5.13 7.90 2.63
CA GLY A 322 -5.49 6.54 3.01
C GLY A 322 -4.30 5.61 2.92
N ILE A 323 -4.07 4.77 3.93
CA ILE A 323 -3.01 3.74 3.89
C ILE A 323 -3.68 2.38 3.85
N ILE A 324 -3.53 1.68 2.72
CA ILE A 324 -4.14 0.38 2.46
C ILE A 324 -3.06 -0.67 2.20
N GLY A 325 -3.40 -1.96 2.26
CA GLY A 325 -2.39 -3.02 2.20
C GLY A 325 -2.80 -4.31 2.90
N TYR A 326 -2.13 -5.39 2.54
CA TYR A 326 -2.27 -6.71 3.17
C TYR A 326 -2.05 -6.63 4.70
N PRO A 327 -2.58 -7.56 5.52
CA PRO A 327 -2.19 -7.66 6.94
C PRO A 327 -0.67 -7.76 7.11
N ASN A 328 -0.13 -7.25 8.22
CA ASN A 328 1.29 -7.34 8.58
C ASN A 328 2.34 -6.75 7.61
N VAL A 329 1.94 -6.03 6.55
CA VAL A 329 2.88 -5.29 5.67
C VAL A 329 3.53 -4.07 6.33
N GLY A 330 2.98 -3.60 7.46
CA GLY A 330 3.55 -2.49 8.24
C GLY A 330 2.85 -1.12 8.08
N LYS A 331 1.56 -1.09 7.72
CA LYS A 331 0.75 0.14 7.60
C LYS A 331 0.82 1.06 8.83
N SER A 332 0.48 0.53 10.00
CA SER A 332 0.49 1.29 11.26
C SER A 332 1.92 1.68 11.69
N SER A 333 2.93 0.86 11.36
CA SER A 333 4.34 1.19 11.57
C SER A 333 4.80 2.36 10.70
N LEU A 334 4.37 2.40 9.43
CA LEU A 334 4.64 3.51 8.51
C LEU A 334 4.08 4.83 9.08
N ILE A 335 2.86 4.82 9.62
CA ILE A 335 2.27 6.01 10.26
C ILE A 335 3.12 6.47 11.45
N ASN A 336 3.51 5.53 12.33
CA ASN A 336 4.32 5.83 13.50
C ASN A 336 5.70 6.42 13.10
N THR A 337 6.31 5.87 12.06
CA THR A 337 7.56 6.38 11.48
C THR A 337 7.40 7.80 10.93
N LEU A 338 6.33 8.08 10.18
CA LEU A 338 6.04 9.42 9.67
C LEU A 338 5.87 10.42 10.84
N ARG A 339 5.18 10.00 11.91
CA ARG A 339 4.96 10.81 13.12
C ARG A 339 6.15 10.89 14.08
N ARG A 340 7.19 10.05 13.95
CA ARG A 340 8.28 9.84 14.93
C ARG A 340 7.77 9.49 16.34
N LYS A 341 6.57 8.90 16.44
CA LYS A 341 5.94 8.54 17.72
C LYS A 341 5.02 7.35 17.52
N SER A 342 4.90 6.49 18.53
CA SER A 342 3.88 5.44 18.61
C SER A 342 2.49 6.06 18.80
N VAL A 343 1.76 6.26 17.70
CA VAL A 343 0.37 6.73 17.69
C VAL A 343 -0.58 5.56 17.47
N CYS A 344 -0.26 4.71 16.50
CA CYS A 344 -1.01 3.50 16.18
C CYS A 344 -0.43 2.32 16.96
N LYS A 345 -1.29 1.42 17.43
CA LYS A 345 -0.85 0.15 18.04
C LYS A 345 -0.22 -0.73 16.96
N VAL A 346 0.92 -1.32 17.27
CA VAL A 346 1.66 -2.20 16.36
C VAL A 346 1.98 -3.49 17.10
N ALA A 347 1.73 -4.61 16.44
CA ALA A 347 2.08 -5.94 16.91
C ALA A 347 2.44 -6.81 15.70
N PRO A 348 3.29 -7.84 15.87
CA PRO A 348 3.58 -8.80 14.82
C PRO A 348 2.40 -9.74 14.52
N ILE A 349 1.34 -9.68 15.34
CA ILE A 349 0.16 -10.52 15.23
C ILE A 349 -0.84 -9.84 14.27
N PRO A 350 -1.45 -10.59 13.33
CA PRO A 350 -2.46 -10.02 12.46
C PRO A 350 -3.73 -9.60 13.20
N GLY A 351 -4.39 -8.59 12.62
CA GLY A 351 -5.67 -8.06 13.10
C GLY A 351 -5.57 -7.16 14.34
N GLU A 352 -4.41 -6.55 14.58
CA GLU A 352 -4.23 -5.53 15.62
C GLU A 352 -5.08 -4.28 15.33
N THR A 353 -4.95 -3.73 14.12
CA THR A 353 -5.80 -2.64 13.63
C THR A 353 -7.14 -3.19 13.15
N LYS A 354 -8.22 -2.88 13.87
CA LYS A 354 -9.57 -3.40 13.60
C LYS A 354 -10.52 -2.39 12.97
N VAL A 355 -10.28 -1.10 13.17
CA VAL A 355 -11.14 0.02 12.78
C VAL A 355 -10.23 1.12 12.25
N TRP A 356 -10.70 1.84 11.24
CA TRP A 356 -9.97 2.98 10.70
C TRP A 356 -9.80 4.11 11.74
N GLN A 357 -8.73 4.88 11.62
CA GLN A 357 -8.44 6.01 12.51
C GLN A 357 -7.73 7.14 11.78
N TYR A 358 -8.09 8.38 12.13
CA TYR A 358 -7.45 9.59 11.63
C TYR A 358 -6.24 9.97 12.49
N VAL A 359 -5.10 10.17 11.85
CA VAL A 359 -3.84 10.62 12.47
C VAL A 359 -3.36 11.88 11.75
N ALA A 360 -3.31 13.01 12.47
CA ALA A 360 -2.79 14.25 11.90
C ALA A 360 -1.26 14.17 11.76
N LEU A 361 -0.73 14.27 10.53
CA LEU A 361 0.71 14.39 10.29
C LEU A 361 1.13 15.86 10.41
N THR A 362 0.44 16.75 9.70
CA THR A 362 0.57 18.21 9.77
C THR A 362 -0.82 18.84 9.88
N ARG A 363 -0.92 20.17 9.92
CA ARG A 363 -2.23 20.86 9.90
C ARG A 363 -2.99 20.68 8.57
N SER A 364 -2.27 20.34 7.49
CA SER A 364 -2.83 20.20 6.14
C SER A 364 -2.86 18.76 5.64
N ILE A 365 -2.30 17.79 6.38
CA ILE A 365 -2.22 16.39 5.94
C ILE A 365 -2.70 15.49 7.08
N PHE A 366 -3.78 14.76 6.82
CA PHE A 366 -4.29 13.70 7.69
C PHE A 366 -4.00 12.35 7.07
N LEU A 367 -3.50 11.42 7.88
CA LEU A 367 -3.32 10.02 7.52
C LEU A 367 -4.50 9.21 8.05
N ILE A 368 -4.92 8.21 7.31
CA ILE A 368 -5.99 7.29 7.68
C ILE A 368 -5.40 5.88 7.72
N ASP A 369 -5.35 5.30 8.91
CA ASP A 369 -4.96 3.88 9.08
C ASP A 369 -6.15 2.98 8.72
N CYS A 370 -5.90 1.89 7.98
CA CYS A 370 -6.92 0.93 7.57
C CYS A 370 -6.59 -0.46 8.13
N PRO A 371 -7.59 -1.26 8.55
CA PRO A 371 -7.36 -2.69 8.78
C PRO A 371 -6.76 -3.35 7.52
N GLY A 372 -5.95 -4.39 7.71
CA GLY A 372 -5.44 -5.17 6.58
C GLY A 372 -6.56 -5.95 5.91
N VAL A 373 -6.62 -5.89 4.57
CA VAL A 373 -7.62 -6.58 3.76
C VAL A 373 -6.94 -7.64 2.90
N ILE A 374 -7.65 -8.73 2.68
CA ILE A 374 -7.21 -9.82 1.82
C ILE A 374 -8.12 -9.83 0.61
N TYR A 375 -7.50 -9.80 -0.56
CA TYR A 375 -8.17 -9.61 -1.83
C TYR A 375 -8.35 -10.91 -2.60
N ASP A 376 -7.79 -11.99 -2.08
CA ASP A 376 -7.69 -13.24 -2.80
C ASP A 376 -9.00 -14.03 -2.74
N LYS A 377 -9.55 -14.35 -3.92
CA LYS A 377 -10.57 -15.38 -4.10
C LYS A 377 -10.02 -16.63 -4.77
N GLU A 378 -8.80 -16.57 -5.33
CA GLU A 378 -8.33 -17.54 -6.32
C GLU A 378 -7.07 -18.33 -5.92
N SER A 379 -6.25 -17.87 -4.95
CA SER A 379 -5.18 -18.74 -4.42
C SER A 379 -5.68 -19.62 -3.27
N ASN A 380 -6.13 -20.83 -3.62
CA ASN A 380 -6.53 -21.93 -2.72
C ASN A 380 -5.37 -22.48 -1.84
N ASN A 381 -4.31 -21.71 -1.59
CA ASN A 381 -3.15 -22.18 -0.84
C ASN A 381 -3.14 -21.62 0.58
N GLU A 382 -3.76 -22.37 1.50
CA GLU A 382 -3.81 -22.07 2.94
C GLU A 382 -2.42 -21.77 3.53
N VAL A 383 -1.40 -22.51 3.07
CA VAL A 383 0.00 -22.34 3.47
C VAL A 383 0.49 -20.92 3.18
N GLN A 384 0.25 -20.42 1.96
CA GLN A 384 0.67 -19.07 1.55
C GLN A 384 -0.02 -17.97 2.36
N ALA A 385 -1.29 -18.17 2.74
CA ALA A 385 -1.98 -17.23 3.62
C ALA A 385 -1.32 -17.14 5.01
N VAL A 386 -0.84 -18.27 5.57
CA VAL A 386 -0.10 -18.27 6.84
C VAL A 386 1.26 -17.61 6.69
N LEU A 387 2.03 -17.94 5.65
CA LEU A 387 3.36 -17.39 5.39
C LEU A 387 3.33 -15.87 5.20
N LYS A 388 2.28 -15.34 4.55
CA LYS A 388 2.04 -13.89 4.40
C LYS A 388 1.57 -13.21 5.69
N GLY A 389 1.36 -13.95 6.77
CA GLY A 389 1.03 -13.41 8.08
C GLY A 389 -0.40 -12.93 8.23
N VAL A 390 -1.35 -13.54 7.52
CA VAL A 390 -2.80 -13.29 7.68
C VAL A 390 -3.35 -13.92 8.95
N VAL A 391 -2.93 -15.16 9.19
CA VAL A 391 -3.49 -16.02 10.22
C VAL A 391 -2.66 -15.93 11.49
N ARG A 392 -3.35 -15.95 12.64
CA ARG A 392 -2.71 -16.10 13.95
C ARG A 392 -2.26 -17.54 14.12
N ILE A 393 -0.95 -17.72 14.32
CA ILE A 393 -0.31 -19.04 14.36
C ILE A 393 -0.82 -19.88 15.55
N GLU A 394 -1.26 -19.26 16.65
CA GLU A 394 -1.79 -19.99 17.81
C GLU A 394 -3.10 -20.74 17.54
N ARG A 395 -3.81 -20.38 16.47
CA ARG A 395 -5.09 -21.01 16.12
C ARG A 395 -4.94 -22.15 15.12
N LEU A 396 -3.73 -22.39 14.61
CA LEU A 396 -3.46 -23.46 13.67
C LEU A 396 -3.25 -24.79 14.40
N GLY A 397 -3.64 -25.89 13.77
CA GLY A 397 -3.37 -27.24 14.26
C GLY A 397 -1.89 -27.61 14.13
N ASN A 398 -1.45 -28.66 14.81
CA ASN A 398 -0.04 -29.07 14.81
C ASN A 398 0.40 -29.70 13.47
N ALA A 399 -0.49 -30.46 12.82
CA ALA A 399 -0.26 -30.98 11.47
C ALA A 399 -0.05 -29.84 10.46
N ASP A 400 -0.95 -28.85 10.45
CA ASP A 400 -0.85 -27.68 9.57
C ASP A 400 0.46 -26.91 9.79
N LYS A 401 0.88 -26.71 11.06
CA LYS A 401 2.15 -26.03 11.38
C LYS A 401 3.35 -26.77 10.79
N THR A 402 3.35 -28.10 10.85
CA THR A 402 4.45 -28.94 10.34
C THR A 402 4.52 -28.87 8.81
N GLU A 403 3.38 -28.96 8.12
CA GLU A 403 3.28 -28.80 6.66
C GLU A 403 3.80 -27.43 6.21
N ILE A 404 3.45 -26.36 6.94
CA ILE A 404 3.94 -25.02 6.64
C ILE A 404 5.44 -24.91 6.89
N ILE A 405 5.97 -25.53 7.95
CA ILE A 405 7.41 -25.49 8.24
C ILE A 405 8.21 -26.22 7.15
N ASP A 406 7.68 -27.32 6.60
CA ASP A 406 8.32 -27.97 5.46
C ASP A 406 8.50 -27.00 4.28
N THR A 407 7.46 -26.24 3.94
CA THR A 407 7.58 -25.20 2.90
C THR A 407 8.55 -24.08 3.28
N VAL A 408 8.66 -23.71 4.55
CA VAL A 408 9.66 -22.74 5.03
C VAL A 408 11.08 -23.28 4.82
N LEU A 409 11.33 -24.55 5.14
CA LEU A 409 12.63 -25.20 4.97
C LEU A 409 13.02 -25.31 3.49
N GLN A 410 12.05 -25.43 2.58
CA GLN A 410 12.28 -25.41 1.13
C GLN A 410 12.60 -24.01 0.59
N ILE A 411 11.98 -22.96 1.15
CA ILE A 411 12.19 -21.56 0.68
C ILE A 411 13.49 -20.97 1.23
N VAL A 412 13.80 -21.21 2.51
CA VAL A 412 14.98 -20.64 3.16
C VAL A 412 16.22 -21.47 2.82
N LYS A 413 17.34 -20.80 2.55
CA LYS A 413 18.60 -21.49 2.27
C LYS A 413 19.04 -22.30 3.50
N PRO A 414 19.50 -23.56 3.34
CA PRO A 414 19.97 -24.37 4.47
C PRO A 414 21.05 -23.68 5.31
N LYS A 415 21.96 -22.94 4.67
CA LYS A 415 23.02 -22.17 5.36
C LYS A 415 22.45 -21.17 6.38
N ASP A 416 21.35 -20.49 6.02
CA ASP A 416 20.73 -19.48 6.87
C ASP A 416 19.94 -20.11 8.03
N ILE A 417 19.35 -21.29 7.81
CA ILE A 417 18.68 -22.10 8.85
C ILE A 417 19.71 -22.56 9.89
N VAL A 418 20.82 -23.15 9.43
CA VAL A 418 21.92 -23.61 10.30
C VAL A 418 22.48 -22.43 11.11
N ALA A 419 22.73 -21.28 10.47
CA ALA A 419 23.22 -20.08 11.15
C ALA A 419 22.25 -19.55 12.23
N THR A 420 20.94 -19.66 12.00
CA THR A 420 19.92 -19.14 12.92
C THR A 420 19.62 -20.09 14.08
N TYR A 421 19.52 -21.39 13.79
CA TYR A 421 19.02 -22.41 14.72
C TYR A 421 20.07 -23.37 15.26
N GLN A 422 21.26 -23.43 14.65
CA GLN A 422 22.35 -24.34 15.01
C GLN A 422 21.98 -25.82 14.87
N VAL A 423 21.03 -26.12 13.97
CA VAL A 423 20.65 -27.49 13.58
C VAL A 423 21.36 -27.79 12.27
N ASN A 424 22.32 -28.72 12.27
CA ASN A 424 23.22 -28.92 11.13
C ASN A 424 22.61 -29.78 10.01
N LYS A 425 21.83 -30.80 10.37
CA LYS A 425 21.20 -31.73 9.42
C LYS A 425 19.85 -32.18 9.97
N TRP A 426 18.88 -32.28 9.07
CA TRP A 426 17.55 -32.80 9.35
C TRP A 426 17.09 -33.63 8.15
N CYS A 427 16.30 -34.67 8.40
CA CYS A 427 15.70 -35.47 7.33
C CYS A 427 14.35 -34.89 6.90
N ASP A 428 13.49 -34.63 7.88
CA ASP A 428 12.13 -34.14 7.69
C ASP A 428 11.86 -32.90 8.54
N ALA A 429 10.78 -32.17 8.24
CA ALA A 429 10.33 -31.05 9.06
C ALA A 429 10.10 -31.45 10.53
N ASN A 430 9.54 -32.63 10.79
CA ASN A 430 9.34 -33.13 12.17
C ASN A 430 10.67 -33.33 12.91
N ASP A 431 11.64 -33.97 12.27
CA ASP A 431 12.97 -34.19 12.84
C ASP A 431 13.66 -32.86 13.16
N PHE A 432 13.59 -31.89 12.23
CA PHE A 432 14.08 -30.53 12.46
C PHE A 432 13.44 -29.88 13.70
N ILE A 433 12.12 -29.96 13.84
CA ILE A 433 11.38 -29.35 14.95
C ILE A 433 11.72 -30.04 16.28
N GLU A 434 11.85 -31.36 16.31
CA GLU A 434 12.23 -32.12 17.51
C GLU A 434 13.64 -31.78 17.98
N GLN A 435 14.61 -31.73 17.06
CA GLN A 435 15.98 -31.32 17.37
C GLN A 435 16.00 -29.89 17.90
N LEU A 436 15.26 -28.98 17.27
CA LEU A 436 15.14 -27.59 17.70
C LEU A 436 14.50 -27.46 19.09
N ALA A 437 13.47 -28.25 19.38
CA ALA A 437 12.80 -28.29 20.67
C ALA A 437 13.75 -28.74 21.78
N LYS A 438 14.54 -29.81 21.53
CA LYS A 438 15.58 -30.30 22.45
C LYS A 438 16.65 -29.23 22.70
N LEU A 439 17.19 -28.62 21.64
CA LEU A 439 18.22 -27.58 21.73
C LEU A 439 17.76 -26.34 22.51
N ARG A 440 16.47 -26.00 22.42
CA ARG A 440 15.90 -24.83 23.10
C ARG A 440 15.25 -25.15 24.45
N GLY A 441 15.34 -26.40 24.92
CA GLY A 441 14.74 -26.84 26.18
C GLY A 441 13.21 -26.73 26.19
N LYS A 442 12.55 -26.83 25.03
CA LYS A 442 11.09 -26.85 24.89
C LYS A 442 10.64 -28.30 25.03
N LEU A 443 10.55 -28.77 26.27
CA LEU A 443 10.15 -30.13 26.61
C LEU A 443 8.85 -30.09 27.42
N VAL A 444 7.98 -31.07 27.19
CA VAL A 444 6.79 -31.33 28.00
C VAL A 444 7.17 -32.27 29.16
N SER A 445 6.26 -32.46 30.11
CA SER A 445 6.41 -33.48 31.16
C SER A 445 6.78 -34.83 30.55
N GLY A 446 7.76 -35.52 31.15
CA GLY A 446 8.32 -36.77 30.63
C GLY A 446 9.48 -36.60 29.64
N GLY A 447 9.98 -35.37 29.43
CA GLY A 447 11.16 -35.12 28.59
C GLY A 447 10.87 -35.20 27.08
N VAL A 448 9.60 -35.28 26.70
CA VAL A 448 9.16 -35.33 25.29
C VAL A 448 9.30 -33.92 24.67
N PRO A 449 9.88 -33.78 23.48
CA PRO A 449 10.00 -32.49 22.80
C PRO A 449 8.62 -31.87 22.48
N ASP A 450 8.46 -30.58 22.79
CA ASP A 450 7.25 -29.81 22.46
C ASP A 450 7.33 -29.31 21.01
N VAL A 451 6.85 -30.16 20.10
CA VAL A 451 6.80 -29.89 18.66
C VAL A 451 5.95 -28.65 18.38
N GLU A 452 4.88 -28.41 19.14
CA GLU A 452 3.98 -27.29 18.91
C GLU A 452 4.62 -25.94 19.27
N ALA A 453 5.27 -25.85 20.43
CA ALA A 453 5.95 -24.62 20.85
C ALA A 453 7.14 -24.30 19.94
N ALA A 454 7.93 -25.30 19.54
CA ALA A 454 9.02 -25.14 18.60
C ALA A 454 8.50 -24.70 17.22
N SER A 455 7.41 -25.31 16.74
CA SER A 455 6.77 -24.91 15.48
C SER A 455 6.27 -23.46 15.50
N ARG A 456 5.59 -23.06 16.58
CA ARG A 456 5.14 -21.66 16.78
C ARG A 456 6.32 -20.69 16.75
N MET A 457 7.45 -21.06 17.35
CA MET A 457 8.65 -20.23 17.37
C MET A 457 9.21 -20.01 15.96
N VAL A 458 9.34 -21.07 15.15
CA VAL A 458 9.85 -20.99 13.77
C VAL A 458 8.96 -20.10 12.91
N LEU A 459 7.63 -20.31 12.96
CA LEU A 459 6.68 -19.51 12.19
C LEU A 459 6.66 -18.03 12.62
N TYR A 460 6.89 -17.75 13.91
CA TYR A 460 7.04 -16.38 14.37
C TYR A 460 8.34 -15.74 13.90
N ASP A 461 9.44 -16.47 13.91
CA ASP A 461 10.73 -16.02 13.38
C ASP A 461 10.63 -15.71 11.88
N TRP A 462 9.89 -16.53 11.11
CA TRP A 462 9.55 -16.28 9.71
C TRP A 462 8.78 -14.96 9.52
N GLN A 463 7.68 -14.77 10.26
CA GLN A 463 6.84 -13.57 10.12
C GLN A 463 7.57 -12.29 10.55
N ARG A 464 8.46 -12.39 11.55
CA ARG A 464 9.28 -11.28 12.04
C ARG A 464 10.48 -10.97 11.16
N GLY A 465 10.82 -11.84 10.21
CA GLY A 465 11.98 -11.67 9.33
C GLY A 465 13.31 -11.99 10.00
N ARG A 466 13.32 -12.85 11.04
CA ARG A 466 14.56 -13.38 11.61
C ARG A 466 15.22 -14.38 10.67
N LEU A 467 14.40 -15.16 9.97
CA LEU A 467 14.85 -15.99 8.85
C LEU A 467 14.90 -15.14 7.58
N PRO A 468 16.08 -15.00 6.94
CA PRO A 468 16.21 -14.24 5.72
C PRO A 468 15.59 -15.02 4.55
N TRP A 469 14.67 -14.39 3.83
CA TRP A 469 14.07 -14.93 2.62
C TRP A 469 13.47 -13.79 1.79
N PHE A 470 13.40 -13.99 0.47
CA PHE A 470 12.70 -13.11 -0.45
C PHE A 470 12.44 -13.82 -1.78
N ASN A 471 11.37 -13.42 -2.47
CA ASN A 471 11.12 -13.82 -3.84
C ASN A 471 12.02 -13.00 -4.78
N ALA A 472 12.80 -13.70 -5.60
CA ALA A 472 13.66 -13.04 -6.58
C ALA A 472 12.81 -12.28 -7.61
N PRO A 473 13.12 -10.99 -7.88
CA PRO A 473 12.42 -10.25 -8.91
C PRO A 473 12.69 -10.86 -10.30
N PRO A 474 11.72 -10.79 -11.24
CA PRO A 474 11.93 -11.29 -12.58
C PRO A 474 12.95 -10.45 -13.37
N PHE A 475 13.80 -11.14 -14.12
CA PHE A 475 14.76 -10.57 -15.07
C PHE A 475 14.43 -11.05 -16.48
N GLU A 476 14.71 -10.21 -17.47
CA GLU A 476 14.49 -10.53 -18.89
C GLU A 476 15.56 -11.52 -19.38
N SER A 477 16.79 -11.40 -18.87
CA SER A 477 17.88 -12.35 -19.14
C SER A 477 18.69 -12.71 -17.88
N ASN A 478 19.36 -13.86 -17.92
CA ASN A 478 20.30 -14.28 -16.87
C ASN A 478 21.52 -13.35 -16.76
N LYS A 479 21.87 -12.66 -17.85
CA LYS A 479 22.96 -11.68 -17.84
C LYS A 479 22.59 -10.49 -16.95
N ASP A 480 21.38 -9.96 -17.12
CA ASP A 480 20.89 -8.82 -16.31
C ASP A 480 20.86 -9.14 -14.81
N TYR A 481 20.59 -10.39 -14.46
CA TYR A 481 20.62 -10.86 -13.08
C TYR A 481 22.03 -10.81 -12.48
N ARG A 482 23.03 -11.32 -13.22
CA ARG A 482 24.44 -11.28 -12.79
C ARG A 482 24.95 -9.85 -12.70
N ASP A 483 24.67 -9.04 -13.72
CA ASP A 483 25.05 -7.64 -13.76
C ASP A 483 24.46 -6.86 -12.57
N ALA A 484 23.21 -7.16 -12.16
CA ALA A 484 22.59 -6.53 -10.99
C ALA A 484 23.22 -6.96 -9.65
N LEU A 485 23.66 -8.22 -9.54
CA LEU A 485 24.34 -8.75 -8.35
C LEU A 485 25.75 -8.15 -8.18
N GLU A 486 26.48 -8.00 -9.27
CA GLU A 486 27.86 -7.51 -9.28
C GLU A 486 27.97 -5.98 -9.12
N GLN A 487 26.85 -5.25 -9.28
CA GLN A 487 26.82 -3.81 -9.11
C GLN A 487 27.25 -3.36 -7.70
N PRO A 488 28.10 -2.32 -7.60
CA PRO A 488 28.42 -1.68 -6.33
C PRO A 488 27.17 -1.14 -5.61
N HIS A 489 27.17 -1.22 -4.28
CA HIS A 489 26.06 -0.75 -3.44
C HIS A 489 25.68 0.72 -3.68
N ASP A 490 26.64 1.59 -4.00
CA ASP A 490 26.38 3.00 -4.26
C ASP A 490 25.52 3.22 -5.52
N ILE A 491 25.71 2.40 -6.55
CA ILE A 491 24.92 2.47 -7.79
C ILE A 491 23.50 1.99 -7.52
N GLN A 492 23.36 0.87 -6.80
CA GLN A 492 22.05 0.35 -6.39
C GLN A 492 21.26 1.38 -5.57
N MET A 493 21.93 2.08 -4.65
CA MET A 493 21.31 3.16 -3.87
C MET A 493 20.91 4.36 -4.72
N LYS A 494 21.75 4.80 -5.66
CA LYS A 494 21.39 5.85 -6.62
C LYS A 494 20.17 5.48 -7.45
N HIS A 495 20.06 4.22 -7.87
CA HIS A 495 18.86 3.72 -8.56
C HIS A 495 17.63 3.84 -7.65
N ILE A 496 17.72 3.39 -6.40
CA ILE A 496 16.63 3.50 -5.43
C ILE A 496 16.21 4.97 -5.21
N GLU A 497 17.17 5.88 -5.09
CA GLU A 497 16.92 7.32 -4.96
C GLU A 497 16.23 7.88 -6.20
N HIS A 498 16.71 7.54 -7.40
CA HIS A 498 16.13 8.01 -8.66
C HIS A 498 14.63 7.71 -8.75
N TYR A 499 14.23 6.45 -8.49
CA TYR A 499 12.82 6.06 -8.52
C TYR A 499 12.01 6.63 -7.34
N SER A 500 12.66 6.92 -6.22
CA SER A 500 11.97 7.43 -5.03
C SER A 500 11.82 8.96 -4.99
N THR A 501 12.47 9.70 -5.90
CA THR A 501 12.44 11.16 -5.93
C THR A 501 11.48 11.63 -7.02
N PHE A 502 10.33 12.17 -6.61
CA PHE A 502 9.33 12.71 -7.53
C PHE A 502 9.43 14.23 -7.56
N ASN A 503 9.64 14.80 -8.74
CA ASN A 503 9.51 16.25 -8.97
C ASN A 503 8.23 16.49 -9.78
N ILE A 504 7.21 17.07 -9.15
CA ILE A 504 5.98 17.45 -9.85
C ILE A 504 6.25 18.74 -10.63
N ALA A 505 6.24 18.67 -11.96
CA ALA A 505 6.16 19.83 -12.84
C ALA A 505 4.68 20.21 -13.06
N GLU A 506 4.32 21.47 -12.83
CA GLU A 506 2.98 21.98 -13.13
C GLU A 506 2.89 22.33 -14.62
N LEU A 507 2.16 21.53 -15.40
CA LEU A 507 1.79 21.87 -16.77
C LEU A 507 0.30 22.27 -16.81
N THR A 508 0.01 23.54 -17.08
CA THR A 508 -1.36 24.05 -17.20
C THR A 508 -1.84 23.98 -18.65
N ILE A 509 -2.72 23.01 -18.95
CA ILE A 509 -3.48 22.97 -20.20
C ILE A 509 -4.71 23.87 -20.01
N THR A 510 -4.75 25.03 -20.67
CA THR A 510 -5.93 25.90 -20.72
C THR A 510 -6.76 25.63 -21.98
N HIS A 511 -8.05 25.99 -21.96
CA HIS A 511 -9.00 25.79 -23.08
C HIS A 511 -8.68 26.62 -24.35
N ALA A 512 -7.52 27.24 -24.43
CA ALA A 512 -6.98 27.86 -25.63
C ALA A 512 -5.50 27.47 -25.70
N GLY A 513 -5.08 26.88 -26.82
CA GLY A 513 -3.73 26.35 -27.00
C GLY A 513 -2.64 27.42 -26.92
N LEU A 514 -2.20 27.72 -25.70
CA LEU A 514 -0.97 28.45 -25.41
C LEU A 514 -0.28 27.73 -24.24
N GLU A 515 0.88 27.15 -24.53
CA GLU A 515 1.87 26.82 -23.51
C GLU A 515 2.35 28.15 -22.89
N SER A 516 2.22 28.28 -21.57
CA SER A 516 2.89 29.34 -20.82
C SER A 516 4.10 28.74 -20.11
N SER A 517 5.28 29.20 -20.49
CA SER A 517 6.56 28.94 -19.84
C SER A 517 6.60 29.47 -18.40
N ASP A 518 7.26 28.71 -17.53
CA ASP A 518 7.87 29.07 -16.24
C ASP A 518 7.49 30.43 -15.63
N TYR A 519 6.47 30.41 -14.76
CA TYR A 519 6.31 31.43 -13.72
C TYR A 519 7.11 31.02 -12.49
N VAL A 520 8.31 31.58 -12.34
CA VAL A 520 9.06 31.58 -11.09
C VAL A 520 8.51 32.70 -10.22
N ASP A 521 7.69 32.37 -9.21
CA ASP A 521 7.30 33.34 -8.18
C ASP A 521 8.52 33.59 -7.27
N GLU A 522 9.05 34.81 -7.35
CA GLU A 522 9.98 35.38 -6.38
C GLU A 522 9.39 35.30 -4.96
N ILE A 523 10.17 34.73 -4.04
CA ILE A 523 9.82 34.63 -2.63
C ILE A 523 9.98 36.02 -2.01
N ASP A 524 8.85 36.60 -1.62
CA ASP A 524 8.73 37.84 -0.85
C ASP A 524 9.38 37.67 0.55
N GLU A 525 10.62 38.11 0.68
CA GLU A 525 11.30 38.33 1.97
C GLU A 525 10.73 39.57 2.64
N THR A 526 9.71 39.39 3.49
CA THR A 526 9.30 40.43 4.42
C THR A 526 10.39 40.64 5.47
N LYS A 527 11.13 41.74 5.30
CA LYS A 527 12.04 42.39 6.26
C LYS A 527 11.31 42.70 7.57
N ASP A 528 11.83 42.18 8.68
CA ASP A 528 11.55 42.70 10.02
C ASP A 528 12.76 43.50 10.51
N TRP A 529 12.57 44.81 10.66
CA TRP A 529 13.53 45.76 11.17
C TRP A 529 13.23 46.03 12.65
N THR A 530 14.20 45.76 13.54
CA THR A 530 14.52 46.41 14.85
C THR A 530 15.24 45.35 15.73
N SER A 531 16.39 45.53 16.39
CA SER A 531 17.28 46.66 16.67
C SER A 531 18.67 46.12 17.04
N LYS A 532 19.73 46.86 16.66
CA LYS A 532 21.14 46.65 17.05
C LYS A 532 21.34 46.68 18.58
N LYS A 533 22.00 45.67 19.16
CA LYS A 533 23.28 45.81 19.90
C LYS A 533 23.79 44.48 20.50
N ARG A 534 25.12 44.35 20.44
CA ARG A 534 26.07 43.42 21.10
C ARG A 534 26.40 42.09 20.42
N LYS A 535 27.51 42.14 19.67
CA LYS A 535 28.46 41.04 19.46
C LYS A 535 28.90 40.49 20.83
N VAL A 536 28.59 39.23 21.09
CA VAL A 536 29.43 38.30 21.85
C VAL A 536 29.26 36.94 21.18
N GLU A 537 30.38 36.33 20.80
CA GLU A 537 30.46 35.04 20.12
C GLU A 537 29.77 33.93 20.92
N SER A 538 28.82 33.23 20.30
CA SER A 538 28.60 31.81 20.57
C SER A 538 27.97 31.15 19.35
N LYS A 539 28.78 30.38 18.62
CA LYS A 539 28.32 29.45 17.58
C LYS A 539 27.52 28.33 18.26
N LYS A 540 26.19 28.45 18.32
CA LYS A 540 25.29 27.29 18.45
C LYS A 540 24.66 27.04 17.08
N MET A 541 25.24 26.08 16.36
CA MET A 541 24.63 25.49 15.17
C MET A 541 23.28 24.87 15.55
N SER A 542 22.22 25.45 15.00
CA SER A 542 20.89 24.83 14.93
C SER A 542 21.00 23.58 14.05
N GLN A 543 20.93 22.40 14.66
CA GLN A 543 20.87 21.11 13.97
C GLN A 543 19.49 20.94 13.31
N ASN A 544 19.39 21.21 12.00
CA ASN A 544 18.37 20.59 11.16
C ASN A 544 18.87 19.21 10.76
N SER A 545 18.45 18.18 11.50
CA SER A 545 18.72 16.78 11.21
C SER A 545 17.72 16.23 10.20
N GLU A 546 17.95 16.56 8.93
CA GLU A 546 17.41 15.82 7.80
C GLU A 546 18.39 14.68 7.49
N ALA A 547 18.02 13.46 7.86
CA ALA A 547 18.84 12.28 7.60
C ALA A 547 18.90 12.01 6.09
N THR A 548 20.02 12.37 5.46
CA THR A 548 20.39 12.02 4.09
C THR A 548 21.06 10.64 4.05
N VAL A 549 21.17 10.03 2.87
CA VAL A 549 21.78 8.69 2.70
C VAL A 549 23.21 8.60 3.24
N ALA A 550 23.98 9.69 3.17
CA ALA A 550 25.29 9.79 3.81
C ALA A 550 25.23 9.63 5.35
N THR A 551 24.18 10.16 5.99
CA THR A 551 24.01 10.00 7.45
C THR A 551 23.62 8.57 7.83
N TYR A 552 22.76 7.91 7.04
CA TYR A 552 22.37 6.51 7.28
C TYR A 552 23.53 5.54 7.09
N ILE A 553 24.37 5.73 6.07
CA ILE A 553 25.55 4.91 5.81
C ILE A 553 26.58 5.09 6.92
N ASN A 554 26.89 6.34 7.30
CA ASN A 554 27.83 6.61 8.39
C ASN A 554 27.33 6.03 9.72
N GLU A 555 26.03 6.09 10.00
CA GLU A 555 25.44 5.46 11.18
C GLU A 555 25.50 3.93 11.13
N LYS A 556 25.18 3.30 9.99
CA LYS A 556 25.28 1.84 9.78
C LYS A 556 26.73 1.35 9.91
N GLU A 557 27.69 2.10 9.39
CA GLU A 557 29.12 1.82 9.55
C GLU A 557 29.58 1.98 10.99
N GLU A 558 29.13 3.03 11.69
CA GLU A 558 29.39 3.19 13.12
C GLU A 558 28.79 2.05 13.94
N GLN A 559 27.58 1.61 13.60
CA GLN A 559 26.93 0.48 14.24
C GLN A 559 27.73 -0.81 14.00
N ARG A 560 28.12 -1.10 12.75
CA ARG A 560 29.01 -2.24 12.42
C ARG A 560 30.34 -2.14 13.15
N LYS A 561 30.93 -0.95 13.31
CA LYS A 561 32.16 -0.73 14.09
C LYS A 561 31.93 -0.96 15.59
N LYS A 562 30.79 -0.54 16.14
CA LYS A 562 30.40 -0.79 17.55
C LYS A 562 30.12 -2.28 17.81
N ASP A 563 29.46 -2.95 16.89
CA ASP A 563 29.16 -4.38 16.97
C ASP A 563 30.43 -5.22 16.82
N LYS A 564 31.30 -4.89 15.86
CA LYS A 564 32.66 -5.48 15.77
C LYS A 564 33.49 -5.24 17.02
N ARG A 565 33.39 -4.06 17.65
CA ARG A 565 34.06 -3.78 18.95
C ARG A 565 33.46 -4.58 20.10
N ARG A 566 32.15 -4.82 20.09
CA ARG A 566 31.45 -5.67 21.07
C ARG A 566 31.79 -7.14 20.88
N GLU A 567 31.82 -7.63 19.65
CA GLU A 567 32.32 -8.97 19.29
C GLU A 567 33.77 -9.13 19.66
N LYS A 568 34.65 -8.17 19.35
CA LYS A 568 36.06 -8.22 19.75
C LYS A 568 36.24 -8.20 21.27
N ARG A 569 35.39 -7.49 22.01
CA ARG A 569 35.34 -7.53 23.48
C ARG A 569 34.76 -8.83 24.05
N ARG A 570 33.87 -9.49 23.31
CA ARG A 570 33.28 -10.78 23.67
C ARG A 570 34.25 -11.92 23.38
N ALA A 571 34.89 -11.91 22.21
CA ALA A 571 36.00 -12.78 21.84
C ALA A 571 37.21 -12.59 22.77
N ALA A 572 37.54 -11.36 23.17
CA ALA A 572 38.60 -11.12 24.18
C ALA A 572 38.23 -11.60 25.60
N ARG A 573 36.95 -11.88 25.88
CA ARG A 573 36.50 -12.56 27.11
C ARG A 573 36.43 -14.07 26.96
N GLU A 574 36.37 -14.58 25.73
CA GLU A 574 36.32 -16.01 25.40
C GLU A 574 37.74 -16.57 25.12
N LEU A 575 38.74 -15.70 24.91
CA LEU A 575 40.15 -16.06 24.62
C LEU A 575 41.02 -16.40 25.85
N ASP A 576 40.43 -16.54 27.05
CA ASP A 576 41.08 -17.17 28.21
C ASP A 576 40.84 -18.70 28.26
N GLY A 577 40.42 -19.32 27.14
CA GLY A 577 40.22 -20.76 27.03
C GLY A 577 40.50 -21.30 25.62
N ASP A 578 41.63 -22.00 25.52
CA ASP A 578 42.03 -23.04 24.54
C ASP A 578 42.31 -22.75 23.06
N HIS A 579 43.28 -23.54 22.57
CA HIS A 579 44.03 -23.47 21.31
C HIS A 579 43.46 -24.36 20.18
N ALA A 580 43.67 -23.84 18.95
CA ALA A 580 44.06 -24.50 17.68
C ALA A 580 43.14 -25.53 16.98
N ASN A 581 42.74 -25.24 15.73
CA ASN A 581 43.34 -25.81 14.50
C ASN A 581 42.67 -25.27 13.22
N GLY A 582 43.46 -24.97 12.19
CA GLY A 582 43.02 -24.52 10.86
C GLY A 582 43.05 -25.66 9.84
N VAL A 583 42.20 -25.57 8.81
CA VAL A 583 42.18 -26.45 7.63
C VAL A 583 41.95 -25.60 6.37
N SER A 584 42.59 -26.00 5.28
CA SER A 584 42.92 -25.31 4.02
C SER A 584 41.83 -25.30 2.93
N ASP A 585 41.89 -24.26 2.08
CA ASP A 585 41.03 -23.92 0.92
C ASP A 585 41.21 -24.82 -0.33
N ALA A 586 40.96 -26.12 -0.26
CA ALA A 586 41.09 -27.01 -1.43
C ALA A 586 39.78 -27.70 -1.90
N ASP A 587 38.63 -27.44 -1.27
CA ASP A 587 37.40 -28.20 -1.50
C ASP A 587 36.32 -27.49 -2.36
N ASP A 588 36.54 -26.25 -2.79
CA ASP A 588 35.51 -25.46 -3.49
C ASP A 588 35.28 -25.90 -4.95
N ASP A 589 36.30 -26.44 -5.63
CA ASP A 589 36.17 -26.87 -7.03
C ASP A 589 35.42 -28.22 -7.18
N ALA A 590 35.49 -29.09 -6.17
CA ALA A 590 34.78 -30.39 -6.17
C ALA A 590 33.26 -30.26 -5.92
N LEU A 591 32.85 -29.13 -5.31
CA LEU A 591 31.46 -28.81 -5.00
C LEU A 591 30.69 -28.32 -6.24
N TRP A 592 31.40 -27.70 -7.19
CA TRP A 592 30.81 -27.16 -8.41
C TRP A 592 30.41 -28.26 -9.41
N ASP A 593 31.22 -29.29 -9.55
CA ASP A 593 30.91 -30.43 -10.44
C ASP A 593 29.76 -31.30 -9.94
N ARG A 594 29.52 -31.34 -8.63
CA ARG A 594 28.34 -32.01 -8.04
C ARG A 594 27.05 -31.21 -8.28
N PHE A 595 27.12 -29.89 -8.35
CA PHE A 595 25.97 -29.02 -8.60
C PHE A 595 25.44 -29.17 -10.04
N LEU A 596 26.32 -29.35 -11.03
CA LEU A 596 25.93 -29.55 -12.44
C LEU A 596 25.24 -30.91 -12.69
N LYS A 597 25.59 -31.95 -11.94
CA LYS A 597 24.93 -33.27 -12.05
C LYS A 597 23.51 -33.29 -11.47
N ALA A 598 23.19 -32.40 -10.53
CA ALA A 598 21.88 -32.33 -9.89
C ALA A 598 20.89 -31.40 -10.62
N ALA A 599 21.36 -30.57 -11.57
CA ALA A 599 20.52 -29.66 -12.34
C ALA A 599 19.99 -30.24 -13.67
N ASN A 600 20.48 -31.42 -14.07
CA ASN A 600 20.07 -32.12 -15.30
C ASN A 600 19.29 -33.43 -15.03
N ALA A 601 18.78 -33.62 -13.82
CA ALA A 601 17.84 -34.67 -13.43
C ALA A 601 16.65 -34.01 -12.73
#